data_AF-A0A8I6Y2P1-F1
#
_entry.id   AF-A0A8I6Y2P1-F1
#
_cell.length_a   1.000
_cell.length_b   1.000
_cell.length_c   1.000
_cell.angle_alpha   90.00
_cell.angle_beta   90.00
_cell.angle_gamma   90.00
#
_symmetry.space_group_name_H-M   'P 1'
#
loop_
_entity.id
_entity.type
_entity.pdbx_description
1 polymer ?
#
loop_
_entity_poly.entity_id
_entity_poly.type
_entity_poly.pdbx_seq_one_letter_code
_entity_poly.pdbx_strand_id
1 'polypeptide(L)'
;MSDPNYMTSRAILSTKNDNVDKINTRMIERFQGEEKIYHSFDSAENDPHGYYAPEFLNNLTPNRLPPHALKLKINCPVILLRNIDPANGLCNGSRLVVWGFQRNAIDAEIVLGQHAGRRVFLPRTPLCPSDDDIFPLKFKRKQFPIRLSFAMTINKVQGQTIPIVGVYLPDPIFSHGQLYVALSRATAKRNIKILAIKDDDKGKGNGKEQSKNSKKRKRFEPLLTTMKNIIYKEVLST
;
A
#
# COMPACT_ATOMS: atom_id res chain seq x y z
N MET A 1 13.43 -6.59 -13.44
CA MET A 1 12.22 -6.19 -12.69
C MET A 1 11.51 -5.01 -13.36
N SER A 2 11.28 -5.06 -14.67
CA SER A 2 10.92 -3.86 -15.45
C SER A 2 9.59 -3.99 -16.20
N ASP A 3 8.99 -5.18 -16.22
CA ASP A 3 7.73 -5.43 -16.90
C ASP A 3 6.55 -4.84 -16.08
N PRO A 4 5.83 -3.82 -16.61
CA PRO A 4 4.68 -3.23 -15.95
C PRO A 4 3.59 -4.26 -15.62
N ASN A 5 3.40 -5.26 -16.48
CA ASN A 5 2.37 -6.30 -16.30
C ASN A 5 2.68 -7.19 -15.09
N TYR A 6 3.96 -7.48 -14.86
CA TYR A 6 4.39 -8.23 -13.69
C TYR A 6 4.06 -7.49 -12.38
N MET A 7 4.31 -6.18 -12.32
CA MET A 7 4.10 -5.38 -11.11
C MET A 7 2.62 -5.12 -10.80
N THR A 8 1.80 -5.05 -11.84
CA THR A 8 0.39 -4.66 -11.72
C THR A 8 -0.55 -5.84 -11.56
N SER A 9 -0.20 -7.02 -12.08
CA SER A 9 -0.95 -8.28 -11.88
C SER A 9 -0.91 -8.80 -10.43
N ARG A 10 -0.15 -8.13 -9.55
CA ARG A 10 0.18 -8.55 -8.20
C ARG A 10 -0.16 -7.47 -7.18
N ALA A 11 -0.56 -7.90 -5.99
CA ALA A 11 -0.65 -7.02 -4.83
C ALA A 11 -0.47 -7.79 -3.52
N ILE A 12 0.07 -7.11 -2.52
CA ILE A 12 0.05 -7.57 -1.13
C ILE A 12 -1.18 -6.96 -0.44
N LEU A 13 -1.95 -7.76 0.28
CA LEU A 13 -3.09 -7.34 1.06
C LEU A 13 -2.77 -7.44 2.54
N SER A 14 -3.03 -6.37 3.29
CA SER A 14 -2.92 -6.38 4.75
C SER A 14 -4.16 -5.77 5.41
N THR A 15 -4.27 -5.92 6.72
CA THR A 15 -5.43 -5.48 7.50
C THR A 15 -5.38 -3.99 7.83
N LYS A 16 -4.20 -3.45 8.13
CA LYS A 16 -3.98 -2.06 8.60
C LYS A 16 -3.21 -1.21 7.60
N ASN A 17 -3.50 0.10 7.56
CA ASN A 17 -2.80 1.07 6.71
C ASN A 17 -1.30 1.16 7.04
N ASP A 18 -0.93 1.17 8.31
CA ASP A 18 0.49 1.27 8.72
C ASP A 18 1.37 0.17 8.13
N ASN A 19 0.85 -1.06 8.07
CA ASN A 19 1.57 -2.19 7.47
C ASN A 19 1.69 -2.01 5.95
N VAL A 20 0.64 -1.51 5.31
CA VAL A 20 0.64 -1.19 3.87
C VAL A 20 1.66 -0.10 3.55
N ASP A 21 1.70 0.97 4.34
CA ASP A 21 2.61 2.10 4.14
C ASP A 21 4.07 1.69 4.36
N LYS A 22 4.35 0.85 5.37
CA LYS A 22 5.69 0.25 5.58
C LYS A 22 6.14 -0.60 4.39
N ILE A 23 5.26 -1.47 3.89
CA ILE A 23 5.59 -2.32 2.73
C ILE A 23 5.81 -1.46 1.49
N ASN A 24 4.91 -0.52 1.20
CA ASN A 24 5.03 0.35 0.03
C ASN A 24 6.31 1.19 0.05
N THR A 25 6.69 1.73 1.22
CA THR A 25 7.95 2.47 1.41
C THR A 25 9.16 1.60 1.10
N ARG A 26 9.23 0.40 1.70
CA ARG A 26 10.33 -0.55 1.43
C ARG A 26 10.38 -1.00 -0.03
N MET A 27 9.21 -1.17 -0.65
CA MET A 27 9.10 -1.58 -2.05
C MET A 27 9.62 -0.50 -2.99
N ILE A 28 9.23 0.78 -2.81
CA ILE A 28 9.66 1.85 -3.71
C ILE A 28 11.16 2.16 -3.59
N GLU A 29 11.73 2.04 -2.39
CA GLU A 29 13.17 2.20 -2.16
C GLU A 29 13.97 1.18 -2.97
N ARG A 30 13.52 -0.07 -2.97
CA ARG A 30 14.16 -1.18 -3.71
C ARG A 30 13.79 -1.22 -5.20
N PHE A 31 12.74 -0.52 -5.60
CA PHE A 31 12.27 -0.50 -6.97
C PHE A 31 13.30 0.17 -7.88
N GLN A 32 13.59 -0.43 -9.03
CA GLN A 32 14.57 0.11 -9.98
C GLN A 32 14.04 1.36 -10.67
N GLY A 33 14.93 2.29 -11.01
CA GLY A 33 14.61 3.53 -11.72
C GLY A 33 14.83 4.78 -10.89
N GLU A 34 14.84 5.92 -11.58
CA GLU A 34 15.03 7.23 -10.97
C GLU A 34 13.82 7.61 -10.11
N GLU A 35 14.10 8.06 -8.89
CA GLU A 35 13.07 8.52 -7.95
C GLU A 35 12.63 9.94 -8.29
N LYS A 36 11.30 10.13 -8.38
CA LYS A 36 10.68 11.45 -8.41
C LYS A 36 9.89 11.68 -7.13
N ILE A 37 10.19 12.78 -6.44
CA ILE A 37 9.47 13.21 -5.24
C ILE A 37 8.58 14.40 -5.59
N TYR A 38 7.30 14.30 -5.26
CA TYR A 38 6.37 15.42 -5.30
C TYR A 38 6.01 15.83 -3.88
N HIS A 39 6.42 17.03 -3.48
CA HIS A 39 5.99 17.65 -2.23
C HIS A 39 4.56 18.18 -2.37
N SER A 40 3.76 18.02 -1.32
CA SER A 40 2.42 18.61 -1.25
C SER A 40 2.50 20.09 -0.89
N PHE A 41 1.39 20.79 -1.13
CA PHE A 41 1.16 22.13 -0.59
C PHE A 41 0.08 22.03 0.47
N ASP A 42 0.47 22.24 1.73
CA ASP A 42 -0.37 22.04 2.89
C ASP A 42 -0.76 23.40 3.48
N SER A 43 -2.02 23.54 3.87
CA SER A 43 -2.57 24.79 4.40
C SER A 43 -3.64 24.50 5.44
N ALA A 44 -3.79 25.43 6.39
CA ALA A 44 -4.83 25.44 7.39
C ALA A 44 -5.82 26.57 7.07
N GLU A 45 -7.05 26.24 6.67
CA GLU A 45 -8.03 27.26 6.26
C GLU A 45 -8.53 28.14 7.43
N ASN A 46 -8.44 27.64 8.66
CA ASN A 46 -8.81 28.36 9.88
C ASN A 46 -7.63 28.99 10.61
N ASP A 47 -6.48 29.17 9.95
CA ASP A 47 -5.29 29.81 10.51
C ASP A 47 -4.86 31.04 9.70
N PRO A 48 -5.61 32.17 9.81
CA PRO A 48 -5.28 33.39 9.08
C PRO A 48 -3.98 34.06 9.56
N HIS A 49 -3.48 33.69 10.73
CA HIS A 49 -2.30 34.29 11.36
C HIS A 49 -1.03 33.43 11.22
N GLY A 50 -1.14 32.22 10.66
CA GLY A 50 0.00 31.33 10.45
C GLY A 50 0.58 30.76 11.74
N TYR A 51 -0.25 30.50 12.75
CA TYR A 51 0.17 29.88 14.00
C TYR A 51 0.72 28.45 13.81
N TYR A 52 0.29 27.74 12.77
CA TYR A 52 0.78 26.41 12.46
C TYR A 52 1.99 26.46 11.53
N ALA A 53 3.13 26.00 12.04
CA ALA A 53 4.35 25.87 11.25
C ALA A 53 4.14 24.91 10.06
N PRO A 54 4.67 25.21 8.86
CA PRO A 54 4.57 24.32 7.70
C PRO A 54 5.10 22.91 7.97
N GLU A 55 6.14 22.77 8.79
CA GLU A 55 6.73 21.48 9.18
C GLU A 55 5.73 20.62 9.96
N PHE A 56 4.94 21.24 10.83
CA PHE A 56 3.87 20.55 11.56
C PHE A 56 2.81 20.03 10.58
N LEU A 57 2.38 20.88 9.64
CA LEU A 57 1.38 20.53 8.62
C LEU A 57 1.87 19.38 7.71
N ASN A 58 3.13 19.42 7.31
CA ASN A 58 3.75 18.41 6.45
C ASN A 58 3.83 17.03 7.12
N ASN A 59 3.94 16.99 8.45
CA ASN A 59 3.98 15.76 9.24
C ASN A 59 2.60 15.14 9.45
N LEU A 60 1.51 15.87 9.18
CA LEU A 60 0.17 15.30 9.27
C LEU A 60 -0.05 14.28 8.15
N THR A 61 -0.40 13.06 8.52
CA THR A 61 -0.80 12.00 7.59
C THR A 61 -2.20 11.48 7.92
N PRO A 62 -3.26 12.28 7.74
CA PRO A 62 -4.63 11.81 7.93
C PRO A 62 -4.93 10.64 7.02
N ASN A 63 -5.90 9.83 7.44
CA ASN A 63 -6.40 8.75 6.61
C ASN A 63 -6.93 9.32 5.27
N ARG A 64 -6.79 8.56 4.19
CA ARG A 64 -7.29 8.91 2.84
C ARG A 64 -6.58 10.09 2.14
N LEU A 65 -5.59 10.75 2.76
CA LEU A 65 -4.77 11.77 2.09
C LEU A 65 -3.44 11.19 1.58
N PRO A 66 -2.93 11.57 0.41
CA PRO A 66 -1.58 11.21 -0.01
C PRO A 66 -0.54 11.78 0.97
N PRO A 67 0.65 11.14 1.09
CA PRO A 67 1.74 11.66 1.91
C PRO A 67 2.21 13.03 1.40
N HIS A 68 2.81 13.82 2.30
CA HIS A 68 3.45 15.09 1.93
C HIS A 68 4.52 14.87 0.85
N ALA A 69 5.49 13.99 1.13
CA ALA A 69 6.50 13.56 0.18
C ALA A 69 6.01 12.31 -0.58
N LEU A 70 5.44 12.51 -1.77
CA LEU A 70 4.99 11.41 -2.63
C LEU A 70 6.16 10.94 -3.51
N LYS A 71 6.81 9.84 -3.10
CA LYS A 71 7.90 9.19 -3.82
C LYS A 71 7.37 8.22 -4.86
N LEU A 72 7.77 8.38 -6.12
CA LEU A 72 7.33 7.57 -7.25
C LEU A 72 8.51 7.22 -8.16
N LYS A 73 8.36 6.14 -8.92
CA LYS A 73 9.29 5.70 -9.98
C LYS A 73 8.50 5.28 -11.22
N ILE A 74 9.09 5.35 -12.40
CA ILE A 74 8.45 4.84 -13.64
C ILE A 74 8.17 3.34 -13.46
N ASN A 75 7.04 2.85 -13.97
CA ASN A 75 6.51 1.49 -13.85
C ASN A 75 6.04 1.08 -12.45
N CYS A 76 6.02 1.99 -11.47
CA CYS A 76 5.47 1.66 -10.16
C CYS A 76 3.92 1.63 -10.19
N PRO A 77 3.27 0.67 -9.51
CA PRO A 77 1.83 0.61 -9.40
C PRO A 77 1.33 1.62 -8.37
N VAL A 78 0.32 2.40 -8.73
CA VAL A 78 -0.35 3.37 -7.86
C VAL A 78 -1.86 3.14 -7.84
N ILE A 79 -2.54 3.67 -6.83
CA ILE A 79 -3.99 3.57 -6.68
C ILE A 79 -4.58 4.96 -6.48
N LEU A 80 -5.70 5.22 -7.14
CA LEU A 80 -6.44 6.47 -7.03
C LEU A 80 -7.20 6.54 -5.70
N LEU A 81 -7.17 7.70 -5.04
CA LEU A 81 -7.77 7.93 -3.73
C LEU A 81 -9.15 8.59 -3.77
N ARG A 82 -9.54 9.14 -4.94
CA ARG A 82 -10.83 9.81 -5.13
C ARG A 82 -11.37 9.58 -6.52
N ASN A 83 -12.66 9.88 -6.69
CA ASN A 83 -13.26 9.96 -8.01
C ASN A 83 -12.78 11.24 -8.69
N ILE A 84 -12.20 11.08 -9.89
CA ILE A 84 -11.88 12.18 -10.80
C ILE A 84 -12.85 12.13 -11.97
N ASP A 85 -12.95 10.97 -12.60
CA ASP A 85 -13.79 10.75 -13.77
C ASP A 85 -14.26 9.28 -13.80
N PRO A 86 -15.31 8.94 -13.02
CA PRO A 86 -15.81 7.57 -12.92
C PRO A 86 -16.28 6.99 -14.24
N ALA A 87 -16.85 7.82 -15.14
CA ALA A 87 -17.34 7.40 -16.45
C ALA A 87 -16.21 6.86 -17.34
N ASN A 88 -14.98 7.30 -17.09
CA ASN A 88 -13.79 6.93 -17.83
C ASN A 88 -12.83 6.02 -17.04
N GLY A 89 -13.30 5.44 -15.92
CA GLY A 89 -12.53 4.49 -15.11
C GLY A 89 -11.59 5.12 -14.08
N LEU A 90 -11.63 6.44 -13.88
CA LEU A 90 -10.85 7.15 -12.85
C LEU A 90 -11.67 7.33 -11.57
N CYS A 91 -11.98 6.20 -10.93
CA CYS A 91 -12.69 6.14 -9.67
C CYS A 91 -11.75 5.80 -8.50
N ASN A 92 -12.24 6.03 -7.29
CA ASN A 92 -11.52 5.70 -6.09
C ASN A 92 -11.24 4.19 -6.02
N GLY A 93 -9.96 3.81 -5.92
CA GLY A 93 -9.53 2.42 -5.97
C GLY A 93 -9.01 1.96 -7.33
N SER A 94 -9.15 2.74 -8.40
CA SER A 94 -8.55 2.41 -9.70
C SER A 94 -7.04 2.25 -9.58
N ARG A 95 -6.52 1.07 -9.97
CA ARG A 95 -5.09 0.80 -10.03
C ARG A 95 -4.54 1.26 -11.37
N LEU A 96 -3.43 1.97 -11.29
CA LEU A 96 -2.74 2.62 -12.38
C LEU A 96 -1.26 2.24 -12.34
N VAL A 97 -0.58 2.35 -13.47
CA VAL A 97 0.89 2.29 -13.55
C VAL A 97 1.43 3.63 -14.02
N VAL A 98 2.50 4.09 -13.39
CA VAL A 98 3.15 5.37 -13.74
C VAL A 98 4.05 5.17 -14.95
N TRP A 99 3.91 6.01 -15.97
CA TRP A 99 4.72 5.98 -17.17
C TRP A 99 5.64 7.19 -17.34
N GLY A 100 5.27 8.32 -16.77
CA GLY A 100 6.02 9.56 -16.95
C GLY A 100 5.68 10.61 -15.91
N PHE A 101 6.63 11.53 -15.75
CA PHE A 101 6.55 12.61 -14.78
C PHE A 101 6.58 13.96 -15.48
N GLN A 102 5.61 14.82 -15.17
CA GLN A 102 5.62 16.21 -15.56
C GLN A 102 5.55 17.10 -14.32
N ARG A 103 5.79 18.41 -14.47
CA ARG A 103 5.79 19.35 -13.34
C ARG A 103 4.49 19.30 -12.54
N ASN A 104 3.34 19.26 -13.23
CA ASN A 104 2.00 19.36 -12.64
C ASN A 104 1.05 18.22 -13.04
N ALA A 105 1.56 17.19 -13.72
CA ALA A 105 0.77 16.04 -14.16
C ALA A 105 1.60 14.75 -14.03
N ILE A 106 0.92 13.64 -13.76
CA ILE A 106 1.50 12.30 -13.82
C ILE A 106 0.86 11.57 -14.98
N ASP A 107 1.69 11.08 -15.89
CA ASP A 107 1.26 10.20 -16.98
C ASP A 107 1.14 8.79 -16.43
N ALA A 108 -0.07 8.24 -16.50
CA ALA A 108 -0.40 6.95 -15.94
C ALA A 108 -1.32 6.16 -16.89
N GLU A 109 -1.39 4.85 -16.68
CA GLU A 109 -2.27 3.96 -17.44
C GLU A 109 -3.12 3.13 -16.51
N ILE A 110 -4.41 2.98 -16.83
CA ILE A 110 -5.32 2.12 -16.07
C ILE A 110 -4.96 0.67 -16.35
N VAL A 111 -4.81 -0.14 -15.30
CA VAL A 111 -4.31 -1.52 -15.46
C VAL A 111 -5.40 -2.57 -15.35
N LEU A 112 -6.48 -2.29 -14.62
CA LEU A 112 -7.54 -3.25 -14.33
C LEU A 112 -8.91 -2.68 -14.71
N GLY A 113 -9.83 -3.59 -15.06
CA GLY A 113 -11.21 -3.26 -15.36
C GLY A 113 -11.46 -2.94 -16.84
N GLN A 114 -12.65 -2.41 -17.13
CA GLN A 114 -13.13 -2.16 -18.49
C GLN A 114 -12.30 -1.12 -19.26
N HIS A 115 -11.61 -0.24 -18.55
CA HIS A 115 -10.79 0.82 -19.14
C HIS A 115 -9.28 0.51 -19.11
N ALA A 116 -8.90 -0.76 -18.89
CA ALA A 116 -7.49 -1.17 -18.89
C ALA A 116 -6.80 -0.81 -20.22
N GLY A 117 -5.54 -0.38 -20.15
CA GLY A 117 -4.75 0.07 -21.31
C GLY A 117 -4.90 1.57 -21.63
N ARG A 118 -5.85 2.27 -21.00
CA ARG A 118 -6.07 3.69 -21.27
C ARG A 118 -5.03 4.57 -20.57
N ARG A 119 -4.33 5.40 -21.35
CA ARG A 119 -3.44 6.47 -20.86
C ARG A 119 -4.22 7.68 -20.37
N VAL A 120 -3.82 8.20 -19.21
CA VAL A 120 -4.46 9.31 -18.50
C VAL A 120 -3.42 10.22 -17.86
N PHE A 121 -3.76 11.49 -17.71
CA PHE A 121 -2.95 12.44 -16.97
C PHE A 121 -3.64 12.80 -15.65
N LEU A 122 -2.95 12.57 -14.54
CA LEU A 122 -3.47 12.87 -13.21
C LEU A 122 -2.99 14.25 -12.78
N PRO A 123 -3.90 15.22 -12.53
CA PRO A 123 -3.53 16.52 -12.00
C PRO A 123 -3.39 16.49 -10.47
N ARG A 124 -2.73 17.51 -9.91
CA ARG A 124 -2.80 17.79 -8.47
C ARG A 124 -4.19 18.30 -8.10
N THR A 125 -4.77 17.78 -7.02
CA THR A 125 -6.09 18.19 -6.54
C THR A 125 -6.00 18.62 -5.07
N PRO A 126 -6.73 19.66 -4.63
CA PRO A 126 -6.91 19.91 -3.20
C PRO A 126 -7.71 18.78 -2.56
N LEU A 127 -7.24 18.29 -1.42
CA LEU A 127 -7.82 17.21 -0.64
C LEU A 127 -7.97 17.68 0.81
N CYS A 128 -9.12 17.42 1.40
CA CYS A 128 -9.39 17.68 2.80
C CYS A 128 -9.51 16.33 3.52
N PRO A 129 -9.08 16.22 4.79
CA PRO A 129 -9.38 15.04 5.61
C PRO A 129 -10.90 14.91 5.79
N SER A 130 -11.35 13.73 6.21
CA SER A 130 -12.78 13.53 6.51
C SER A 130 -13.17 14.31 7.78
N ASP A 131 -14.42 14.74 7.86
CA ASP A 131 -14.97 15.42 9.05
C ASP A 131 -14.87 14.56 10.33
N ASP A 132 -14.74 13.23 10.17
CA ASP A 132 -14.52 12.26 11.25
C ASP A 132 -13.12 12.33 11.88
N ASP A 133 -12.14 12.91 11.17
CA ASP A 133 -10.83 13.16 11.76
C ASP A 133 -10.98 14.39 12.67
N ILE A 134 -11.04 14.17 13.99
CA ILE A 134 -11.16 15.19 15.05
C ILE A 134 -9.90 16.08 15.08
N PHE A 135 -9.65 16.82 14.01
CA PHE A 135 -8.64 17.86 13.99
C PHE A 135 -9.34 19.19 14.29
N PRO A 136 -8.84 19.99 15.25
CA PRO A 136 -9.27 21.38 15.42
C PRO A 136 -8.90 22.26 14.20
N LEU A 137 -8.17 21.69 13.24
CA LEU A 137 -7.65 22.32 12.05
C LEU A 137 -8.47 21.97 10.82
N LYS A 138 -8.89 22.96 10.04
CA LYS A 138 -9.41 22.79 8.68
C LYS A 138 -8.24 22.57 7.72
N PHE A 139 -7.63 21.40 7.80
CA PHE A 139 -6.46 21.03 7.03
C PHE A 139 -6.79 20.79 5.55
N LYS A 140 -5.94 21.28 4.65
CA LYS A 140 -6.06 21.05 3.21
C LYS A 140 -4.69 20.73 2.63
N ARG A 141 -4.62 19.64 1.87
CA ARG A 141 -3.42 19.17 1.16
C ARG A 141 -3.65 19.18 -0.34
N LYS A 142 -2.89 19.96 -1.09
CA LYS A 142 -2.88 19.92 -2.56
C LYS A 142 -1.78 18.98 -3.05
N GLN A 143 -2.19 17.83 -3.59
CA GLN A 143 -1.29 16.77 -4.04
C GLN A 143 -1.97 15.93 -5.13
N PHE A 144 -1.22 15.08 -5.84
CA PHE A 144 -1.81 14.07 -6.70
C PHE A 144 -2.64 13.09 -5.86
N PRO A 145 -3.89 12.77 -6.25
CA PRO A 145 -4.77 11.94 -5.44
C PRO A 145 -4.46 10.45 -5.60
N ILE A 146 -3.19 10.06 -5.44
CA ILE A 146 -2.70 8.70 -5.59
C ILE A 146 -1.80 8.29 -4.42
N ARG A 147 -1.68 6.98 -4.20
CA ARG A 147 -0.66 6.36 -3.34
C ARG A 147 -0.05 5.16 -4.04
N LEU A 148 1.13 4.74 -3.60
CA LEU A 148 1.74 3.48 -4.03
C LEU A 148 0.81 2.30 -3.73
N SER A 149 0.81 1.29 -4.59
CA SER A 149 -0.11 0.15 -4.52
C SER A 149 0.58 -1.21 -4.74
N PHE A 150 1.82 -1.35 -4.27
CA PHE A 150 2.44 -2.67 -4.13
C PHE A 150 1.72 -3.50 -3.06
N ALA A 151 1.33 -2.80 -1.97
CA ALA A 151 0.46 -3.27 -0.92
C ALA A 151 -0.80 -2.40 -0.82
N MET A 152 -1.89 -3.00 -0.37
CA MET A 152 -3.20 -2.39 -0.18
C MET A 152 -3.88 -2.97 1.06
N THR A 153 -4.85 -2.26 1.63
CA THR A 153 -5.69 -2.86 2.67
C THR A 153 -6.73 -3.78 2.05
N ILE A 154 -7.13 -4.82 2.79
CA ILE A 154 -8.18 -5.75 2.36
C ILE A 154 -9.49 -5.01 2.04
N ASN A 155 -9.82 -3.99 2.84
CA ASN A 155 -11.02 -3.18 2.64
C ASN A 155 -10.94 -2.40 1.31
N LYS A 156 -9.73 -1.99 0.90
CA LYS A 156 -9.55 -1.20 -0.31
C LYS A 156 -9.68 -2.01 -1.61
N VAL A 157 -9.36 -3.30 -1.55
CA VAL A 157 -9.43 -4.21 -2.71
C VAL A 157 -10.81 -4.86 -2.88
N GLN A 158 -11.76 -4.59 -1.98
CA GLN A 158 -13.11 -5.15 -2.09
C GLN A 158 -13.76 -4.77 -3.43
N GLY A 159 -14.27 -5.76 -4.14
CA GLY A 159 -14.86 -5.58 -5.48
C GLY A 159 -13.86 -5.62 -6.63
N GLN A 160 -12.55 -5.67 -6.38
CA GLN A 160 -11.53 -5.80 -7.42
C GLN A 160 -11.10 -7.26 -7.60
N THR A 161 -10.67 -7.61 -8.81
CA THR A 161 -10.02 -8.89 -9.11
C THR A 161 -8.53 -8.64 -9.33
N ILE A 162 -7.68 -9.31 -8.58
CA ILE A 162 -6.22 -9.22 -8.71
C ILE A 162 -5.69 -10.62 -9.05
N PRO A 163 -4.99 -10.81 -10.18
CA PRO A 163 -4.55 -12.14 -10.61
C PRO A 163 -3.75 -12.90 -9.55
N ILE A 164 -2.85 -12.22 -8.84
CA ILE A 164 -1.94 -12.80 -7.85
C ILE A 164 -1.96 -11.99 -6.55
N VAL A 165 -2.23 -12.66 -5.43
CA VAL A 165 -2.52 -12.02 -4.16
C VAL A 165 -1.66 -12.57 -3.03
N GLY A 166 -1.00 -11.68 -2.31
CA GLY A 166 -0.21 -12.00 -1.13
C GLY A 166 -0.92 -11.48 0.11
N VAL A 167 -1.42 -12.35 0.97
CA VAL A 167 -2.09 -11.93 2.20
C VAL A 167 -1.06 -11.87 3.32
N TYR A 168 -0.75 -10.67 3.80
CA TYR A 168 0.19 -10.42 4.89
C TYR A 168 -0.56 -10.01 6.17
N LEU A 169 -0.51 -10.90 7.17
CA LEU A 169 -1.21 -10.80 8.44
C LEU A 169 -0.21 -10.82 9.61
N PRO A 170 0.45 -9.69 9.90
CA PRO A 170 1.29 -9.55 11.10
C PRO A 170 0.45 -9.40 12.38
N ASP A 171 -0.79 -8.96 12.21
CA ASP A 171 -1.80 -8.82 13.25
C ASP A 171 -3.01 -9.69 12.90
N PRO A 172 -3.78 -10.14 13.91
CA PRO A 172 -5.06 -10.80 13.70
C PRO A 172 -6.02 -9.95 12.87
N ILE A 173 -6.92 -10.66 12.17
CA ILE A 173 -8.02 -10.05 11.43
C ILE A 173 -9.05 -9.54 12.44
N PHE A 174 -9.51 -8.31 12.25
CA PHE A 174 -10.38 -7.62 13.21
C PHE A 174 -11.84 -7.50 12.75
N SER A 175 -12.14 -7.88 11.51
CA SER A 175 -13.50 -7.78 10.95
C SER A 175 -13.95 -9.11 10.34
N HIS A 176 -15.23 -9.44 10.55
CA HIS A 176 -15.85 -10.64 10.00
C HIS A 176 -15.80 -10.61 8.46
N GLY A 177 -15.48 -11.75 7.84
CA GLY A 177 -15.42 -11.87 6.38
C GLY A 177 -14.19 -11.24 5.73
N GLN A 178 -13.32 -10.53 6.45
CA GLN A 178 -12.15 -9.86 5.87
C GLN A 178 -11.16 -10.86 5.24
N LEU A 179 -10.95 -12.04 5.86
CA LEU A 179 -10.14 -13.10 5.22
C LEU A 179 -10.77 -13.59 3.92
N TYR A 180 -12.09 -13.81 3.93
CA TYR A 180 -12.83 -14.24 2.74
C TYR A 180 -12.72 -13.19 1.63
N VAL A 181 -12.85 -11.90 1.96
CA VAL A 181 -12.66 -10.81 1.00
C VAL A 181 -11.26 -10.90 0.40
N ALA A 182 -10.21 -11.05 1.21
CA ALA A 182 -8.83 -11.16 0.73
C ALA A 182 -8.60 -12.35 -0.21
N LEU A 183 -9.09 -13.54 0.16
CA LEU A 183 -8.91 -14.77 -0.62
C LEU A 183 -9.73 -14.76 -1.92
N SER A 184 -10.93 -14.18 -1.89
CA SER A 184 -11.82 -14.09 -3.07
C SER A 184 -11.32 -13.11 -4.13
N ARG A 185 -10.27 -12.32 -3.88
CA ARG A 185 -9.71 -11.40 -4.88
C ARG A 185 -8.88 -12.13 -5.95
N ALA A 186 -8.33 -13.29 -5.63
CA ALA A 186 -7.47 -14.04 -6.54
C ALA A 186 -8.29 -14.91 -7.49
N THR A 187 -7.80 -15.08 -8.72
CA THR A 187 -8.47 -15.88 -9.75
C THR A 187 -8.29 -17.39 -9.57
N ALA A 188 -7.24 -17.82 -8.85
CA ALA A 188 -6.97 -19.23 -8.60
C ALA A 188 -6.26 -19.44 -7.27
N LYS A 189 -6.53 -20.57 -6.59
CA LYS A 189 -5.89 -20.94 -5.31
C LYS A 189 -4.37 -20.91 -5.36
N ARG A 190 -3.77 -21.35 -6.48
CA ARG A 190 -2.31 -21.34 -6.69
C ARG A 190 -1.68 -19.94 -6.70
N ASN A 191 -2.47 -18.91 -6.98
CA ASN A 191 -2.05 -17.52 -7.03
C ASN A 191 -2.15 -16.80 -5.68
N ILE A 192 -2.58 -17.50 -4.63
CA ILE A 192 -2.67 -16.97 -3.27
C ILE A 192 -1.44 -17.42 -2.48
N LYS A 193 -0.79 -16.47 -1.81
CA LYS A 193 0.25 -16.73 -0.81
C LYS A 193 -0.15 -16.05 0.49
N ILE A 194 -0.07 -16.75 1.61
CA ILE A 194 -0.45 -16.21 2.92
C ILE A 194 0.76 -16.26 3.83
N LEU A 195 1.07 -15.12 4.46
CA LEU A 195 2.06 -14.99 5.51
C LEU A 195 1.35 -14.48 6.77
N ALA A 196 1.19 -15.34 7.76
CA ALA A 196 0.64 -15.00 9.06
C ALA A 196 1.73 -15.18 10.13
N ILE A 197 1.96 -14.15 10.94
CA ILE A 197 2.93 -14.19 12.04
C ILE A 197 2.18 -14.60 13.30
N LYS A 198 2.66 -15.64 14.00
CA LYS A 198 2.11 -16.04 15.30
C LYS A 198 2.72 -15.18 16.41
N ASP A 199 1.96 -14.92 17.47
CA ASP A 199 2.41 -14.09 18.60
C ASP A 199 3.64 -14.68 19.33
N ASP A 200 3.93 -15.97 19.18
CA ASP A 200 5.12 -16.62 19.77
C ASP A 200 6.47 -16.08 19.25
N ASP A 201 6.51 -15.43 18.08
CA ASP A 201 7.74 -14.89 17.46
C ASP A 201 8.03 -13.42 17.82
N LYS A 202 7.11 -12.72 18.51
CA LYS A 202 7.33 -11.31 18.92
C LYS A 202 8.22 -11.17 20.18
N GLY A 203 8.59 -12.28 20.83
CA GLY A 203 9.23 -12.29 22.15
C GLY A 203 10.65 -12.87 22.26
N LYS A 204 11.33 -13.23 21.17
CA LYS A 204 12.70 -13.80 21.25
C LYS A 204 13.77 -12.89 20.67
N GLY A 205 13.98 -11.76 21.35
CA GLY A 205 15.22 -11.00 21.29
C GLY A 205 15.80 -10.87 22.70
N ASN A 206 16.98 -11.46 22.90
CA ASN A 206 17.87 -11.40 24.08
C ASN A 206 17.65 -12.42 25.22
N GLY A 207 18.64 -13.30 25.41
CA GLY A 207 18.85 -14.09 26.64
C GLY A 207 19.51 -15.45 26.41
N LYS A 208 20.70 -15.67 26.98
CA LYS A 208 21.53 -16.88 26.89
C LYS A 208 21.03 -18.06 27.76
N GLU A 209 21.31 -19.27 27.25
CA GLU A 209 21.72 -20.53 27.91
C GLU A 209 20.87 -21.34 28.93
N GLN A 210 20.79 -22.66 28.60
CA GLN A 210 20.77 -23.88 29.46
C GLN A 210 19.47 -24.21 30.25
N SER A 211 18.95 -25.45 30.44
CA SER A 211 19.40 -26.83 30.24
C SER A 211 18.21 -27.83 30.44
N LYS A 212 18.21 -28.94 29.65
CA LYS A 212 17.78 -30.35 29.89
C LYS A 212 16.33 -30.80 30.26
N ASN A 213 15.89 -31.78 29.44
CA ASN A 213 15.08 -33.01 29.68
C ASN A 213 13.60 -32.87 30.14
N SER A 214 12.60 -33.59 29.62
CA SER A 214 12.50 -34.78 28.75
C SER A 214 11.04 -35.02 28.32
N LYS A 215 10.83 -35.95 27.38
CA LYS A 215 9.59 -36.66 26.97
C LYS A 215 8.90 -36.24 25.65
N LYS A 216 9.23 -37.04 24.62
CA LYS A 216 8.45 -37.43 23.43
C LYS A 216 7.44 -36.41 22.91
N ARG A 217 7.89 -35.51 22.04
CA ARG A 217 7.03 -34.87 21.04
C ARG A 217 7.50 -35.32 19.66
N LYS A 218 6.54 -35.83 18.88
CA LYS A 218 6.66 -36.19 17.46
C LYS A 218 7.57 -35.17 16.77
N ARG A 219 8.50 -35.62 15.92
CA ARG A 219 9.27 -34.77 15.00
C ARG A 219 8.30 -33.77 14.36
N PHE A 220 8.26 -32.57 14.91
CA PHE A 220 7.69 -31.41 14.25
C PHE A 220 8.86 -30.95 13.39
N GLU A 221 8.80 -31.24 12.10
CA GLU A 221 9.59 -30.46 11.17
C GLU A 221 9.31 -28.98 11.50
N PRO A 222 10.34 -28.15 11.66
CA PRO A 222 10.07 -26.73 11.77
C PRO A 222 9.32 -26.40 10.49
N LEU A 223 8.10 -25.86 10.63
CA LEU A 223 7.40 -25.18 9.55
C LEU A 223 8.19 -23.91 9.23
N LEU A 224 9.41 -24.11 8.72
CA LEU A 224 10.08 -23.27 7.77
C LEU A 224 9.14 -23.27 6.56
N THR A 225 8.04 -22.53 6.68
CA THR A 225 7.07 -22.32 5.62
C THR A 225 7.84 -21.54 4.58
N THR A 226 8.44 -22.33 3.71
CA THR A 226 9.39 -22.02 2.67
C THR A 226 9.23 -20.58 2.19
N MET A 227 10.15 -19.70 2.59
CA MET A 227 10.31 -18.33 2.10
C MET A 227 10.60 -18.23 0.58
N LYS A 228 10.47 -19.32 -0.18
CA LYS A 228 10.86 -19.40 -1.60
C LYS A 228 9.88 -18.74 -2.55
N ASN A 229 8.71 -18.25 -2.14
CA ASN A 229 7.69 -17.78 -3.11
C ASN A 229 6.88 -16.58 -2.60
N ILE A 230 7.55 -15.50 -2.24
CA ILE A 230 6.87 -14.21 -2.05
C ILE A 230 6.63 -13.60 -3.44
N ILE A 231 5.49 -12.91 -3.60
CA ILE A 231 5.05 -12.21 -4.82
C ILE A 231 6.07 -11.18 -5.32
N TYR A 232 6.97 -10.76 -4.43
CA TYR A 232 8.19 -10.01 -4.71
C TYR A 232 9.40 -10.69 -4.05
N LYS A 233 9.62 -11.99 -4.31
CA LYS A 233 10.70 -12.80 -3.71
C LYS A 233 12.04 -12.08 -3.72
N GLU A 234 12.41 -11.52 -4.86
CA GLU A 234 13.65 -10.77 -5.08
C GLU A 234 13.76 -9.46 -4.26
N VAL A 235 12.63 -8.92 -3.77
CA VAL A 235 12.58 -7.66 -2.99
C VAL A 235 12.59 -7.91 -1.48
N LEU A 236 12.29 -9.11 -0.99
CA LEU A 236 12.23 -9.42 0.44
C LEU A 236 13.34 -10.36 0.95
N SER A 237 14.02 -11.11 0.07
CA SER A 237 15.03 -12.10 0.46
C SER A 237 16.49 -11.65 0.30
N THR A 238 16.77 -10.35 0.31
CA THR A 238 18.14 -9.80 0.32
C THR A 238 18.23 -8.51 1.10
#